data_AF-A0A5K7SH29-F1
#
_entry.id   AF-A0A5K7SH29-F1
#
_cell.length_a   1.000
_cell.length_b   1.000
_cell.length_c   1.000
_cell.angle_alpha   90.00
_cell.angle_beta   90.00
_cell.angle_gamma   90.00
#
_symmetry.space_group_name_H-M   'P 1'
#
loop_
_entity.id
_entity.type
_entity.pdbx_description
1 polymer ?
#
loop_
_entity_poly.entity_id
_entity_poly.type
_entity_poly.pdbx_seq_one_letter_code
_entity_poly.pdbx_strand_id
1 'polypeptide(L)'
;MEIEIDGLLVDDTKTKTGKDFYDLFYGSWEAPKDAKNFTITISEKPFRLSSTLIVVSINDTPVYQSVLQPRQDIVEGLSQDAISTTQSYLANYEEIMKQLNGDDMAGSGIF
;
A
#
# COMPACT_ATOMS: atom_id res chain seq x y z
N MET A 1 30.47 2.79 6.21
CA MET A 1 29.13 2.77 6.83
C MET A 1 28.18 2.63 5.66
N GLU A 2 27.63 1.43 5.45
CA GLU A 2 26.65 1.18 4.40
C GLU A 2 25.29 1.67 4.93
N ILE A 3 24.60 2.51 4.17
CA ILE A 3 23.24 2.92 4.53
C ILE A 3 22.33 1.79 4.04
N GLU A 4 21.87 0.94 4.94
CA GLU A 4 20.83 -0.05 4.64
C GLU A 4 19.49 0.70 4.57
N ILE A 5 18.90 0.78 3.38
CA ILE A 5 17.57 1.39 3.19
C ILE A 5 16.56 0.26 3.41
N ASP A 6 15.94 0.22 4.59
CA ASP A 6 14.96 -0.82 4.94
C ASP A 6 13.69 -0.75 4.08
N GLY A 7 13.32 0.44 3.60
CA GLY A 7 12.23 0.62 2.64
C GLY A 7 12.13 2.03 2.08
N LEU A 8 11.32 2.17 1.02
CA LEU A 8 11.10 3.41 0.28
C LEU A 8 9.59 3.72 0.21
N LEU A 9 9.21 4.98 0.45
CA LEU A 9 7.87 5.50 0.14
C LEU A 9 7.96 6.37 -1.12
N VAL A 10 7.05 6.14 -2.06
CA VAL A 10 6.95 6.85 -3.33
C VAL A 10 5.57 7.49 -3.45
N ASP A 11 5.58 8.79 -3.74
CA ASP A 11 4.39 9.58 -4.05
C ASP A 11 4.16 9.62 -5.56
N ASP A 12 3.08 8.98 -6.03
CA ASP A 12 2.58 9.10 -7.40
C ASP A 12 1.14 9.65 -7.41
N THR A 13 0.84 10.55 -6.48
CA THR A 13 -0.42 11.30 -6.45
C THR A 13 -0.34 12.55 -7.34
N LYS A 14 -1.47 13.02 -7.88
CA LYS A 14 -1.57 14.18 -8.79
C LYS A 14 -2.52 15.26 -8.26
N THR A 15 -3.51 14.90 -7.45
CA THR A 15 -4.50 15.81 -6.87
C THR A 15 -4.07 16.29 -5.48
N LYS A 16 -4.60 17.45 -5.06
CA LYS A 16 -4.41 17.92 -3.68
C LYS A 16 -4.88 16.90 -2.65
N THR A 17 -6.06 16.30 -2.85
CA THR A 17 -6.62 15.33 -1.90
C THR A 17 -5.78 14.06 -1.83
N GLY A 18 -5.26 13.57 -2.96
CA GLY A 18 -4.31 12.46 -2.98
C GLY A 18 -3.00 12.82 -2.26
N LYS A 19 -2.49 14.02 -2.47
CA LYS A 19 -1.30 14.50 -1.77
C LYS A 19 -1.51 14.62 -0.26
N ASP A 20 -2.65 15.15 0.16
CA ASP A 20 -3.03 15.24 1.57
C ASP A 20 -3.11 13.84 2.21
N PHE A 21 -3.64 12.84 1.49
CA PHE A 21 -3.60 11.43 1.92
C PHE A 21 -2.16 10.90 2.04
N TYR A 22 -1.30 11.14 1.04
CA TYR A 22 0.09 10.71 1.08
C TYR A 22 0.82 11.30 2.28
N ASP A 23 0.64 12.60 2.56
CA ASP A 23 1.33 13.29 3.64
C ASP A 23 0.90 12.76 5.01
N LEU A 24 -0.39 12.44 5.18
CA LEU A 24 -0.91 11.77 6.39
C LEU A 24 -0.34 10.36 6.55
N PHE A 25 -0.30 9.59 5.46
CA PHE A 25 0.28 8.26 5.45
C PHE A 25 1.76 8.31 5.83
N TYR A 26 2.55 9.13 5.13
CA TYR A 26 3.98 9.30 5.33
C TYR A 26 4.30 9.77 6.76
N GLY A 27 3.54 10.73 7.28
CA GLY A 27 3.76 11.29 8.62
C GLY A 27 3.47 10.32 9.77
N SER A 28 2.65 9.28 9.52
CA SER A 28 2.25 8.28 10.51
C SER A 28 2.82 6.88 10.20
N TRP A 29 3.62 6.74 9.15
CA TRP A 29 4.12 5.45 8.71
C TRP A 29 5.25 4.96 9.60
N GLU A 30 5.08 3.76 10.15
CA GLU A 30 6.12 3.02 10.84
C GLU A 30 6.19 1.61 10.27
N ALA A 31 7.38 1.20 9.82
CA ALA A 31 7.61 -0.12 9.28
C ALA A 31 7.61 -1.18 10.39
N PRO A 32 7.03 -2.38 10.16
CA PRO A 32 7.20 -3.51 11.07
C PRO A 32 8.68 -3.88 11.24
N LYS A 33 9.08 -4.38 12.43
CA LYS A 33 10.49 -4.62 12.80
C LYS A 33 11.28 -5.51 11.84
N ASP A 34 10.61 -6.47 11.20
CA ASP A 34 11.23 -7.45 10.31
C ASP A 34 11.02 -7.12 8.82
N ALA A 35 10.34 -6.01 8.51
CA ALA A 35 10.08 -5.60 7.14
C ALA A 35 11.32 -4.93 6.54
N LYS A 36 11.84 -5.50 5.45
CA LYS A 36 12.98 -4.98 4.70
C LYS A 36 12.74 -5.08 3.20
N ASN A 37 13.50 -4.30 2.43
CA ASN A 37 13.49 -4.32 0.96
C ASN A 37 12.10 -4.13 0.35
N PHE A 38 11.30 -3.22 0.92
CA PHE A 38 9.97 -2.89 0.40
C PHE A 38 9.95 -1.49 -0.21
N THR A 39 9.20 -1.34 -1.31
CA THR A 39 8.82 -0.04 -1.87
C THR A 39 7.32 0.11 -1.78
N ILE A 40 6.86 1.05 -0.97
CA ILE A 40 5.45 1.45 -0.91
C ILE A 40 5.24 2.57 -1.92
N THR A 41 4.35 2.36 -2.88
CA THR A 41 3.92 3.40 -3.83
C THR A 41 2.47 3.74 -3.56
N ILE A 42 2.20 5.01 -3.31
CA ILE A 42 0.84 5.54 -3.21
C ILE A 42 0.56 6.25 -4.52
N SER A 43 -0.31 5.66 -5.33
CA SER A 43 -0.73 6.20 -6.62
C SER A 43 -2.19 6.58 -6.58
N GLU A 44 -2.58 7.48 -7.49
CA GLU A 44 -3.97 7.84 -7.68
C GLU A 44 -4.41 7.63 -9.14
N LYS A 45 -5.69 7.31 -9.32
CA LYS A 45 -6.32 7.23 -10.64
C LYS A 45 -7.57 8.10 -10.66
N PRO A 46 -7.78 8.93 -11.69
CA PRO A 46 -9.01 9.69 -11.84
C PRO A 46 -10.25 8.81 -11.68
N PHE A 47 -11.22 9.27 -10.89
CA PHE A 47 -12.47 8.57 -10.68
C PHE A 47 -13.66 9.51 -10.96
N ARG A 48 -14.84 9.21 -10.42
CA ARG A 48 -16.07 9.97 -10.67
C ARG A 48 -16.07 11.30 -9.92
N LEU A 49 -16.61 12.35 -10.54
CA LEU A 49 -16.79 13.68 -9.95
C LEU A 49 -15.45 14.23 -9.39
N SER A 50 -15.44 14.68 -8.14
CA SER A 50 -14.27 15.20 -7.44
C SER A 50 -13.52 14.15 -6.62
N SER A 51 -13.80 12.86 -6.85
CA SER A 51 -13.14 11.76 -6.14
C SER A 51 -12.04 11.12 -6.98
N THR A 52 -11.09 10.49 -6.30
CA THR A 52 -10.00 9.75 -6.92
C THR A 52 -9.95 8.34 -6.34
N LEU A 53 -9.41 7.38 -7.09
CA LEU A 53 -9.10 6.05 -6.55
C LEU A 53 -7.65 6.06 -6.07
N ILE A 54 -7.45 5.93 -4.76
CA ILE A 54 -6.12 5.72 -4.18
C ILE A 54 -5.78 4.24 -4.24
N VAL A 55 -4.55 3.94 -4.64
CA VAL A 55 -3.97 2.60 -4.65
C VAL A 55 -2.65 2.66 -3.90
N VAL A 56 -2.54 1.86 -2.83
CA VAL A 56 -1.27 1.61 -2.15
C VAL A 56 -0.74 0.27 -2.61
N SER A 57 0.48 0.26 -3.12
CA SER A 57 1.16 -0.95 -3.60
C SER A 57 2.46 -1.17 -2.83
N ILE A 58 2.79 -2.43 -2.57
CA ILE A 58 4.10 -2.85 -2.09
C ILE A 58 4.78 -3.63 -3.21
N ASN A 59 5.96 -3.19 -3.65
CA ASN A 59 6.73 -3.83 -4.74
C ASN A 59 5.83 -4.12 -5.95
N ASP A 60 5.13 -3.09 -6.42
CA ASP A 60 4.15 -3.13 -7.52
C ASP A 60 2.89 -4.00 -7.30
N THR A 61 2.78 -4.68 -6.16
CA THR A 61 1.58 -5.46 -5.79
C THR A 61 0.58 -4.56 -5.06
N PRO A 62 -0.64 -4.34 -5.59
CA PRO A 62 -1.64 -3.52 -4.91
C PRO A 62 -2.16 -4.21 -3.65
N VAL A 63 -2.05 -3.55 -2.50
CA VAL A 63 -2.44 -4.10 -1.18
C VAL A 63 -3.64 -3.39 -0.58
N TYR A 64 -3.89 -2.14 -0.98
CA TYR A 64 -5.04 -1.36 -0.54
C TYR A 64 -5.57 -0.49 -1.67
N GLN A 65 -6.89 -0.41 -1.78
CA GLN A 65 -7.57 0.44 -2.76
C GLN A 65 -8.84 1.05 -2.15
N SER A 66 -9.02 2.36 -2.31
CA SER A 66 -10.24 3.03 -1.83
C SER A 66 -10.56 4.30 -2.62
N VAL A 67 -11.85 4.64 -2.69
CA VAL A 67 -12.31 5.90 -3.29
C VAL A 67 -12.14 7.02 -2.27
N LEU A 68 -11.26 7.96 -2.59
CA LEU A 68 -10.94 9.11 -1.77
C LEU A 68 -11.80 10.31 -2.18
N GLN A 69 -12.62 10.80 -1.25
CA GLN A 69 -13.41 12.02 -1.40
C GLN A 69 -12.67 13.21 -0.75
N PRO A 70 -12.85 14.44 -1.26
CA PRO A 70 -12.20 15.65 -0.72
C PRO A 70 -12.88 16.14 0.56
N ARG A 71 -12.94 15.27 1.57
CA ARG A 71 -13.46 15.57 2.91
C ARG A 71 -12.43 15.10 3.93
N GLN A 72 -11.99 16.01 4.79
CA GLN A 72 -10.85 15.79 5.66
C GLN A 72 -11.01 14.56 6.56
N ASP A 73 -12.19 14.37 7.15
CA ASP A 73 -12.54 13.21 7.98
C ASP A 73 -12.37 11.88 7.23
N ILE A 74 -12.75 11.85 5.95
CA ILE A 74 -12.54 10.67 5.09
C ILE A 74 -11.07 10.46 4.80
N VAL A 75 -10.34 11.52 4.45
CA VAL A 75 -8.92 11.40 4.07
C VAL A 75 -8.12 10.85 5.26
N GLU A 76 -8.37 11.37 6.46
CA GLU A 76 -7.74 10.90 7.70
C GLU A 76 -8.11 9.44 7.99
N GLY A 77 -9.40 9.09 7.96
CA GLY A 77 -9.85 7.72 8.21
C GLY A 77 -9.25 6.70 7.23
N LEU A 78 -9.33 6.97 5.93
CA LEU A 78 -8.77 6.08 4.91
C LEU A 78 -7.24 5.98 4.98
N SER A 79 -6.55 7.05 5.39
CA SER A 79 -5.10 7.00 5.61
C SER A 79 -4.75 6.03 6.74
N GLN A 80 -5.49 6.05 7.85
CA GLN A 80 -5.27 5.13 8.97
C GLN A 80 -5.55 3.67 8.55
N ASP A 81 -6.65 3.45 7.83
CA ASP A 81 -7.01 2.12 7.31
C ASP A 81 -5.92 1.58 6.36
N ALA A 82 -5.40 2.43 5.49
CA ALA A 82 -4.34 2.08 4.56
C ALA A 82 -3.02 1.74 5.28
N ILE A 83 -2.63 2.52 6.30
CA ILE A 83 -1.44 2.24 7.12
C ILE A 83 -1.58 0.86 7.77
N SER A 84 -2.70 0.62 8.45
CA SER A 84 -2.94 -0.64 9.16
C SER A 84 -2.92 -1.84 8.21
N THR A 85 -3.55 -1.71 7.04
CA THR A 85 -3.54 -2.75 6.00
C THR A 85 -2.11 -3.01 5.48
N THR A 86 -1.35 -1.95 5.21
CA THR A 86 0.02 -2.04 4.68
C THR A 86 0.97 -2.67 5.70
N GLN A 87 0.87 -2.30 6.98
CA GLN A 87 1.63 -2.92 8.06
C GLN A 87 1.30 -4.40 8.21
N SER A 88 0.00 -4.74 8.18
CA SER A 88 -0.47 -6.13 8.28
C SER A 88 0.04 -6.96 7.12
N TYR A 89 0.05 -6.41 5.90
CA TYR A 89 0.60 -7.09 4.73
C TYR A 89 2.09 -7.37 4.89
N LEU A 90 2.90 -6.39 5.30
CA LEU A 90 4.34 -6.56 5.51
C LEU A 90 4.66 -7.54 6.65
N ALA A 91 3.89 -7.50 7.74
CA ALA A 91 4.07 -8.41 8.88
C ALA A 91 3.79 -9.89 8.52
N ASN A 92 2.90 -10.13 7.55
CA ASN A 92 2.52 -11.47 7.11
C ASN A 92 3.09 -11.83 5.73
N TYR A 93 4.05 -11.04 5.21
CA TYR A 93 4.52 -11.15 3.82
C TYR A 93 5.06 -12.55 3.50
N GLU A 94 5.86 -13.14 4.39
CA GLU A 94 6.41 -14.49 4.19
C GLU A 94 5.32 -15.57 4.12
N GLU A 95 4.25 -15.44 4.92
CA GLU A 95 3.14 -16.39 4.92
C GLU A 95 2.28 -16.25 3.66
N ILE A 96 1.98 -15.02 3.25
CA ILE A 96 1.24 -14.73 2.02
C ILE A 96 2.00 -15.27 0.80
N MET A 97 3.32 -15.04 0.73
CA MET A 97 4.16 -15.54 -0.37
C MET A 97 4.23 -17.08 -0.38
N LYS A 98 4.25 -17.75 0.77
CA LYS A 98 4.19 -19.22 0.84
C LYS A 98 2.86 -19.77 0.32
N GLN A 99 1.73 -19.11 0.62
CA GLN A 99 0.42 -19.52 0.12
C GLN A 99 0.32 -19.34 -1.40
N LEU A 100 0.76 -18.20 -1.92
CA LEU A 100 0.77 -17.93 -3.38
C LEU A 100 1.63 -18.94 -4.14
N ASN A 101 2.84 -19.24 -3.67
CA ASN A 101 3.71 -20.25 -4.29
C ASN A 101 3.23 -21.69 -4.06
N GLY A 102 2.46 -21.93 -2.99
CA GLY A 102 1.90 -23.24 -2.66
C GLY A 102 0.71 -23.62 -3.56
N ASP A 103 -0.15 -22.65 -3.90
CA ASP A 103 -1.28 -22.86 -4.81
C ASP A 103 -0.83 -23.08 -6.27
N ASP A 104 0.27 -22.46 -6.69
CA ASP A 104 0.86 -22.69 -8.03
C ASP A 104 1.40 -24.12 -8.22
N MET A 105 1.75 -24.85 -7.13
CA MET A 105 2.16 -26.25 -7.19
C MET A 105 1.01 -27.27 -7.11
N ALA A 106 -0.20 -26.85 -6.75
CA ALA A 106 -1.37 -27.74 -6.64
C ALA A 106 -2.17 -27.87 -7.95
N GLY A 107 -1.83 -27.11 -9.00
CA GLY A 107 -2.65 -26.91 -10.19
C GLY A 107 -2.17 -27.50 -11.52
N SER A 108 -1.36 -28.57 -11.56
CA SER A 108 -1.00 -29.25 -12.83
C SER A 108 -1.42 -30.72 -12.97
N GLY A 109 -2.25 -31.24 -12.06
CA GLY A 109 -3.20 -32.29 -12.43
C GLY A 109 -4.45 -31.55 -12.90
N ILE A 110 -4.97 -31.71 -14.12
CA ILE A 110 -5.83 -32.82 -14.52
C ILE A 110 -6.06 -32.73 -16.06
N PHE A 111 -5.81 -33.85 -16.77
CA PHE A 111 -6.12 -34.31 -18.15
C PHE A 111 -5.59 -33.60 -19.39
#